data_AF-A0A4Y9F251-F1
#
_entry.id   AF-A0A4Y9F251-F1
#
_cell.length_a   1.000
_cell.length_b   1.000
_cell.length_c   1.000
_cell.angle_alpha   90.00
_cell.angle_beta   90.00
_cell.angle_gamma   90.00
#
_symmetry.space_group_name_H-M   'P 1'
#
loop_
_entity.id
_entity.type
_entity.pdbx_description
1 polymer ?
#
loop_
_entity_poly.entity_id
_entity_poly.type
_entity_poly.pdbx_seq_one_letter_code
_entity_poly.pdbx_strand_id
1 'polypeptide(L)'
;MLLDMFAALLGSIVQAFRQELTPVLRDLDMADSERFEESVPMLAVLVRKYRQQAAELANQLMAEEAAKVGGQALVPPVEGYADQAVHEMLTHSRSIDQVSRSLERHVRTAARRQVVRAVPAPVVPSASETNPSVDEVEVDEDGNFVGETEEGFEARPASKEESQQPAVYPIGWARVLTGKDNCAFCIVLASRGPVYSSRHHASSTSSKHWDKEGRQWANSYHDNCDCLVVPVYDPKNWAGKAQADALYKVYEEVTRNATAGGKNITEGNDKLKAFSNYLRDLKKDGKELEYPALEELDEIQSVSDETKKPTKTPVLKSVIPPGEKLESHEIEFLKRFEAHGQTAHWIANDTVLPGVGLIPANDFHWVEKGYQFTELKTSKNKYSTIATRIRDAVVSARTHKHPVAKEHFVIDLGHHKLSDKLRYQLSGYNLRKSEAQIKSLWVMHSDGKGFEEIKLQ
;
A
#
# COMPACT_ATOMS: atom_id res chain seq x y z
N MET A 1 2.84 6.24 23.65
CA MET A 1 3.38 5.05 24.33
C MET A 1 3.29 3.81 23.45
N LEU A 2 2.59 3.88 22.30
CA LEU A 2 2.12 2.70 21.58
C LEU A 2 3.22 2.06 20.72
N LEU A 3 3.97 2.85 19.95
CA LEU A 3 5.01 2.29 19.08
C LEU A 3 6.20 1.76 19.86
N ASP A 4 6.58 2.42 20.96
CA ASP A 4 7.63 1.94 21.85
C ASP A 4 7.24 0.61 22.52
N MET A 5 6.03 0.53 23.08
CA MET A 5 5.50 -0.71 23.64
C MET A 5 5.42 -1.83 22.58
N PHE A 6 4.94 -1.53 21.37
CA PHE A 6 4.91 -2.49 20.27
C PHE A 6 6.32 -2.99 19.90
N ALA A 7 7.31 -2.09 19.82
CA ALA A 7 8.70 -2.45 19.56
C ALA A 7 9.27 -3.35 20.68
N ALA A 8 9.03 -3.01 21.94
CA ALA A 8 9.48 -3.79 23.10
C ALA A 8 8.85 -5.19 23.16
N LEU A 9 7.54 -5.30 22.91
CA LEU A 9 6.83 -6.58 22.86
C LEU A 9 7.32 -7.44 21.69
N LEU A 10 7.51 -6.86 20.51
CA LEU A 10 8.07 -7.58 19.37
C LEU A 10 9.51 -8.04 19.65
N GLY A 11 10.30 -7.21 20.32
CA GLY A 11 11.63 -7.57 20.82
C GLY A 11 11.59 -8.77 21.76
N SER A 12 10.64 -8.78 22.69
CA SER A 12 10.44 -9.87 23.65
C SER A 12 10.04 -11.19 22.97
N ILE A 13 9.14 -11.14 21.96
CA ILE A 13 8.78 -12.29 21.13
C ILE A 13 10.02 -12.88 20.44
N VAL A 14 10.85 -12.03 19.84
CA VAL A 14 12.08 -12.46 19.15
C VAL A 14 13.13 -13.01 20.13
N GLN A 15 13.23 -12.43 21.32
CA GLN A 15 14.14 -12.93 22.35
C GLN A 15 13.72 -14.30 22.88
N ALA A 16 12.42 -14.51 23.13
CA ALA A 16 11.90 -15.81 23.51
C ALA A 16 12.11 -16.85 22.39
N PHE A 17 11.87 -16.46 21.13
CA PHE A 17 12.19 -17.29 19.97
C PHE A 17 13.65 -17.73 19.95
N ARG A 18 14.58 -16.78 20.15
CA ARG A 18 16.03 -17.08 20.19
C ARG A 18 16.39 -18.08 21.29
N GLN A 19 15.78 -17.96 22.47
CA GLN A 19 16.01 -18.88 23.58
C GLN A 19 15.57 -20.31 23.24
N GLU A 20 14.40 -20.49 22.62
CA GLU A 20 13.92 -21.80 22.17
C GLU A 20 14.66 -22.32 20.93
N LEU A 21 15.16 -21.44 20.07
CA LEU A 21 15.91 -21.78 18.87
C LEU A 21 17.33 -22.29 19.17
N THR A 22 17.98 -21.73 20.19
CA THR A 22 19.38 -22.04 20.56
C THR A 22 19.67 -23.54 20.74
N PRO A 23 18.88 -24.33 21.49
CA PRO A 23 19.12 -25.77 21.60
C PRO A 23 18.93 -26.50 20.26
N VAL A 24 17.91 -26.15 19.47
CA VAL A 24 17.67 -26.77 18.16
C VAL A 24 18.84 -26.52 17.20
N LEU A 25 19.40 -25.32 17.22
CA LEU A 25 20.58 -24.98 16.40
C LEU A 25 21.87 -25.63 16.87
N ARG A 26 21.98 -26.04 18.14
CA ARG A 26 23.15 -26.77 18.63
C ARG A 26 23.24 -28.17 18.03
N ASP A 27 22.08 -28.79 17.83
CA ASP A 27 21.98 -30.16 17.34
C ASP A 27 21.88 -30.21 15.79
N LEU A 28 21.72 -29.05 15.15
CA LEU A 28 21.71 -28.90 13.69
C LEU A 28 23.09 -29.21 13.10
N ASP A 29 23.15 -30.26 12.28
CA ASP A 29 24.29 -30.56 11.43
C ASP A 29 23.94 -30.22 9.97
N MET A 30 24.58 -29.18 9.42
CA MET A 30 24.34 -28.73 8.05
C MET A 30 25.10 -29.56 7.00
N ALA A 31 26.04 -30.42 7.41
CA ALA A 31 26.79 -31.30 6.51
C ALA A 31 26.16 -32.70 6.41
N ASP A 32 25.40 -33.10 7.42
CA ASP A 32 24.65 -34.36 7.46
C ASP A 32 23.25 -34.18 6.88
N SER A 33 22.99 -34.78 5.72
CA SER A 33 21.72 -34.65 5.01
C SER A 33 20.53 -35.25 5.76
N GLU A 34 20.72 -36.28 6.58
CA GLU A 34 19.63 -36.94 7.31
C GLU A 34 19.21 -36.06 8.49
N ARG A 35 20.19 -35.62 9.29
CA ARG A 35 19.96 -34.69 10.41
C ARG A 35 19.45 -33.33 9.95
N PHE A 36 19.88 -32.88 8.77
CA PHE A 36 19.36 -31.67 8.13
C PHE A 36 17.85 -31.78 7.89
N GLU A 37 17.39 -32.84 7.23
CA GLU A 37 15.97 -33.03 6.89
C GLU A 37 15.11 -33.24 8.15
N GLU A 38 15.63 -33.94 9.18
CA GLU A 38 14.95 -34.08 10.47
C GLU A 38 14.77 -32.74 11.21
N SER A 39 15.69 -31.80 11.03
CA SER A 39 15.67 -30.49 11.70
C SER A 39 14.66 -29.52 11.09
N VAL A 40 14.34 -29.65 9.80
CA VAL A 40 13.43 -28.76 9.06
C VAL A 40 12.04 -28.64 9.72
N PRO A 41 11.29 -29.73 9.99
CA PRO A 41 9.96 -29.63 10.58
C PRO A 41 10.00 -29.08 12.02
N MET A 42 11.04 -29.41 12.80
CA MET A 42 11.22 -28.88 14.17
C MET A 42 11.39 -27.36 14.16
N LEU A 43 12.26 -26.85 13.30
CA LEU A 43 12.48 -25.43 13.09
C LEU A 43 11.21 -24.75 12.54
N ALA A 44 10.49 -25.39 11.61
CA ALA A 44 9.28 -24.83 11.02
C ALA A 44 8.14 -24.67 12.04
N VAL A 45 7.95 -25.63 12.95
CA VAL A 45 6.99 -25.53 14.06
C VAL A 45 7.33 -24.35 14.96
N LEU A 46 8.61 -24.19 15.34
CA LEU A 46 9.05 -23.09 16.19
C LEU A 46 8.81 -21.74 15.50
N VAL A 47 9.19 -21.62 14.23
CA VAL A 47 9.01 -20.38 13.47
C VAL A 47 7.53 -20.06 13.27
N ARG A 48 6.66 -21.05 13.00
CA ARG A 48 5.20 -20.87 12.93
C ARG A 48 4.64 -20.27 14.21
N LYS A 49 4.97 -20.84 15.37
CA LYS A 49 4.53 -20.37 16.70
C LYS A 49 4.86 -18.89 16.90
N TYR A 50 6.11 -18.48 16.68
CA TYR A 50 6.52 -17.10 16.94
C TYR A 50 6.11 -16.11 15.84
N ARG A 51 5.98 -16.56 14.59
CA ARG A 51 5.36 -15.74 13.52
C ARG A 51 3.90 -15.43 13.82
N GLN A 52 3.15 -16.40 14.34
CA GLN A 52 1.75 -16.20 14.75
C GLN A 52 1.66 -15.11 15.82
N GLN A 53 2.46 -15.22 16.90
CA GLN A 53 2.51 -14.20 17.96
C GLN A 53 2.89 -12.81 17.43
N ALA A 54 3.88 -12.72 16.54
CA ALA A 54 4.30 -11.47 15.93
C ALA A 54 3.19 -10.85 15.05
N ALA A 55 2.44 -11.67 14.31
CA ALA A 55 1.31 -11.20 13.51
C ALA A 55 0.13 -10.77 14.38
N GLU A 56 -0.17 -11.48 15.46
CA GLU A 56 -1.21 -11.10 16.43
C GLU A 56 -0.89 -9.77 17.13
N LEU A 57 0.37 -9.56 17.49
CA LEU A 57 0.83 -8.27 18.02
C LEU A 57 0.63 -7.14 17.00
N ALA A 58 0.85 -7.39 15.71
CA ALA A 58 0.54 -6.42 14.65
C ALA A 58 -0.96 -6.16 14.50
N ASN A 59 -1.82 -7.16 14.76
CA ASN A 59 -3.27 -6.98 14.76
C ASN A 59 -3.71 -6.05 15.90
N GLN A 60 -3.08 -6.16 17.08
CA GLN A 60 -3.33 -5.26 18.19
C GLN A 60 -2.95 -3.82 17.84
N LEU A 61 -1.76 -3.61 17.26
CA LEU A 61 -1.34 -2.30 16.76
C LEU A 61 -2.36 -1.70 15.77
N MET A 62 -2.85 -2.51 14.82
CA MET A 62 -3.86 -2.07 13.87
C MET A 62 -5.19 -1.71 14.53
N ALA A 63 -5.63 -2.50 15.52
CA ALA A 63 -6.86 -2.24 16.26
C ALA A 63 -6.78 -0.93 17.05
N GLU A 64 -5.65 -0.67 17.72
CA GLU A 64 -5.43 0.56 18.46
C GLU A 64 -5.37 1.79 17.54
N GLU A 65 -4.67 1.69 16.40
CA GLU A 65 -4.61 2.78 15.42
C GLU A 65 -5.96 3.03 14.71
N ALA A 66 -6.75 1.99 14.48
CA ALA A 66 -8.12 2.13 13.95
C ALA A 66 -9.06 2.78 14.97
N ALA A 67 -8.93 2.42 16.26
CA ALA A 67 -9.74 3.00 17.33
C ALA A 67 -9.51 4.52 17.46
N LYS A 68 -8.29 5.01 17.21
CA LYS A 68 -7.99 6.45 17.18
C LYS A 68 -8.80 7.23 16.14
N VAL A 69 -9.22 6.58 15.04
CA VAL A 69 -10.09 7.17 14.02
C VAL A 69 -11.56 6.78 14.19
N GLY A 70 -11.92 6.13 15.30
CA GLY A 70 -13.29 5.74 15.64
C GLY A 70 -13.83 4.55 14.84
N GLY A 71 -12.95 3.69 14.32
CA GLY A 71 -13.31 2.51 13.55
C GLY A 71 -12.72 1.22 14.11
N GLN A 72 -13.22 0.09 13.64
CA GLN A 72 -12.66 -1.24 13.93
C GLN A 72 -11.70 -1.66 12.81
N ALA A 73 -10.50 -2.10 13.16
CA ALA A 73 -9.51 -2.51 12.15
C ALA A 73 -10.00 -3.72 11.35
N LEU A 74 -9.95 -3.61 10.02
CA LEU A 74 -10.03 -4.77 9.14
C LEU A 74 -8.69 -5.51 9.15
N VAL A 75 -8.69 -6.74 9.66
CA VAL A 75 -7.48 -7.55 9.83
C VAL A 75 -7.49 -8.76 8.89
N PRO A 76 -6.49 -8.94 8.02
CA PRO A 76 -6.41 -10.13 7.17
C PRO A 76 -6.05 -11.39 8.00
N PRO A 77 -6.41 -12.60 7.52
CA PRO A 77 -5.96 -13.84 8.15
C PRO A 77 -4.43 -13.89 8.22
N VAL A 78 -3.89 -14.38 9.34
CA VAL A 78 -2.44 -14.53 9.52
C VAL A 78 -1.90 -15.48 8.44
N GLU A 79 -0.80 -15.07 7.82
CA GLU A 79 -0.17 -15.85 6.77
C GLU A 79 0.49 -17.12 7.35
N GLY A 80 0.24 -18.26 6.71
CA GLY A 80 0.93 -19.51 7.03
C GLY A 80 2.44 -19.43 6.81
N TYR A 81 3.15 -20.46 7.25
CA TYR A 81 4.58 -20.58 7.04
C TYR A 81 4.91 -22.03 6.68
N ALA A 82 5.48 -22.24 5.49
CA ALA A 82 5.77 -23.55 4.91
C ALA A 82 7.13 -24.07 5.36
N ASP A 83 7.25 -25.39 5.50
CA ASP A 83 8.51 -26.07 5.83
C ASP A 83 9.57 -25.82 4.76
N GLN A 84 9.16 -25.71 3.50
CA GLN A 84 9.99 -25.34 2.36
C GLN A 84 10.76 -24.02 2.59
N ALA A 85 10.17 -23.05 3.29
CA ALA A 85 10.83 -21.78 3.56
C ALA A 85 11.96 -21.90 4.60
N VAL A 86 11.92 -22.92 5.45
CA VAL A 86 13.02 -23.28 6.35
C VAL A 86 14.09 -24.03 5.57
N HIS A 87 13.67 -25.03 4.78
CA HIS A 87 14.55 -25.83 3.94
C HIS A 87 15.42 -24.97 3.02
N GLU A 88 14.81 -24.06 2.26
CA GLU A 88 15.50 -23.13 1.37
C GLU A 88 16.48 -22.23 2.14
N MET A 89 16.07 -21.74 3.31
CA MET A 89 16.90 -20.87 4.14
C MET A 89 18.12 -21.61 4.69
N LEU A 90 17.97 -22.85 5.16
CA LEU A 90 19.08 -23.67 5.63
C LEU A 90 20.05 -23.96 4.49
N THR A 91 19.54 -24.32 3.31
CA THR A 91 20.33 -24.60 2.10
C THR A 91 21.21 -23.42 1.67
N HIS A 92 20.72 -22.18 1.84
CA HIS A 92 21.45 -20.96 1.47
C HIS A 92 22.30 -20.37 2.60
N SER A 93 22.26 -20.97 3.79
CA SER A 93 23.01 -20.51 4.95
C SER A 93 24.42 -21.11 4.98
N ARG A 94 25.39 -20.30 5.40
CA ARG A 94 26.82 -20.70 5.49
C ARG A 94 27.28 -20.92 6.92
N SER A 95 26.46 -20.57 7.90
CA SER A 95 26.76 -20.72 9.32
C SER A 95 25.48 -20.73 10.15
N ILE A 96 25.56 -21.32 11.34
CA ILE A 96 24.48 -21.33 12.34
C ILE A 96 24.05 -19.90 12.71
N ASP A 97 25.00 -18.96 12.81
CA ASP A 97 24.72 -17.54 13.04
C ASP A 97 23.88 -16.90 11.91
N GLN A 98 24.09 -17.32 10.66
CA GLN A 98 23.27 -16.85 9.54
C GLN A 98 21.87 -17.46 9.59
N VAL A 99 21.76 -18.74 9.98
CA VAL A 99 20.47 -19.42 10.20
C VAL A 99 19.67 -18.70 11.29
N SER A 100 20.28 -18.46 12.45
CA SER A 100 19.63 -17.78 13.59
C SER A 100 19.09 -16.42 13.18
N ARG A 101 19.93 -15.58 12.56
CA ARG A 101 19.52 -14.23 12.12
C ARG A 101 18.43 -14.26 11.05
N SER A 102 18.49 -15.20 10.12
CA SER A 102 17.48 -15.35 9.06
C SER A 102 16.13 -15.76 9.63
N LEU A 103 16.12 -16.69 10.58
CA LEU A 103 14.90 -17.14 11.25
C LEU A 103 14.29 -16.04 12.15
N GLU A 104 15.11 -15.31 12.90
CA GLU A 104 14.64 -14.14 13.65
C GLU A 104 14.01 -13.09 12.73
N ARG A 105 14.61 -12.86 11.56
CA ARG A 105 14.03 -11.99 10.53
C ARG A 105 12.69 -12.51 10.04
N HIS A 106 12.51 -13.82 9.86
CA HIS A 106 11.22 -14.40 9.45
C HIS A 106 10.11 -14.15 10.48
N VAL A 107 10.43 -14.19 11.78
CA VAL A 107 9.52 -13.83 12.87
C VAL A 107 9.14 -12.35 12.78
N ARG A 108 10.11 -11.44 12.73
CA ARG A 108 9.86 -9.98 12.59
C ARG A 108 9.06 -9.64 11.33
N THR A 109 9.34 -10.35 10.24
CA THR A 109 8.67 -10.14 8.95
C THR A 109 7.20 -10.53 8.99
N ALA A 110 6.78 -11.44 9.88
CA ALA A 110 5.37 -11.78 10.03
C ALA A 110 4.54 -10.58 10.52
N ALA A 111 5.00 -9.88 11.56
CA ALA A 111 4.38 -8.63 12.03
C ALA A 111 4.31 -7.58 10.90
N ARG A 112 5.42 -7.38 10.19
CA ARG A 112 5.51 -6.40 9.09
C ARG A 112 4.53 -6.75 7.97
N ARG A 113 4.52 -8.01 7.51
CA ARG A 113 3.63 -8.48 6.43
C ARG A 113 2.16 -8.42 6.85
N GLN A 114 1.86 -8.64 8.12
CA GLN A 114 0.49 -8.53 8.62
C GLN A 114 -0.07 -7.13 8.41
N VAL A 115 0.68 -6.08 8.76
CA VAL A 115 0.30 -4.69 8.48
C VAL A 115 0.26 -4.40 6.98
N VAL A 116 1.29 -4.81 6.22
CA VAL A 116 1.36 -4.58 4.77
C VAL A 116 0.18 -5.24 4.03
N ARG A 117 -0.29 -6.40 4.49
CA ARG A 117 -1.42 -7.13 3.88
C ARG A 117 -2.77 -6.54 4.27
N ALA A 118 -2.85 -5.82 5.39
CA ALA A 118 -4.07 -5.08 5.78
C ALA A 118 -4.27 -3.83 4.90
N VAL A 119 -3.17 -3.30 4.33
CA VAL A 119 -3.27 -2.27 3.30
C VAL A 119 -3.70 -2.91 1.97
N PRO A 120 -4.80 -2.44 1.36
CA PRO A 120 -5.30 -3.00 0.10
C PRO A 120 -4.22 -3.06 -0.98
N ALA A 121 -4.09 -4.22 -1.63
CA ALA A 121 -3.22 -4.39 -2.79
C ALA A 121 -3.98 -4.06 -4.09
N PRO A 122 -3.35 -3.32 -5.03
CA PRO A 122 -3.86 -3.17 -6.39
C PRO A 122 -3.84 -4.54 -7.08
N VAL A 123 -4.92 -4.86 -7.78
CA VAL A 123 -5.00 -6.10 -8.59
C VAL A 123 -4.27 -5.84 -9.89
N VAL A 124 -3.19 -6.60 -10.14
CA VAL A 124 -2.60 -6.71 -11.48
C VAL A 124 -3.22 -7.95 -12.10
N PRO A 125 -3.89 -7.88 -13.27
CA PRO A 125 -4.24 -9.09 -13.98
C PRO A 125 -2.93 -9.78 -14.39
N SER A 126 -2.62 -10.92 -13.76
CA SER A 126 -1.50 -11.75 -14.18
C SER A 126 -1.92 -12.47 -15.46
N ALA A 127 -1.22 -12.20 -16.56
CA ALA A 127 -1.21 -13.11 -17.68
C ALA A 127 -0.47 -14.39 -17.23
N SER A 128 -1.12 -15.54 -17.42
CA SER A 128 -0.56 -16.88 -17.25
C SER A 128 -0.27 -17.33 -15.80
N GLU A 129 -1.31 -17.79 -15.11
CA GLU A 129 -1.19 -19.02 -14.30
C GLU A 129 -2.38 -19.92 -14.67
N THR A 130 -2.07 -21.00 -15.37
CA THR A 130 -3.00 -22.07 -15.73
C THR A 130 -3.36 -22.90 -14.49
N ASN A 131 -4.66 -23.04 -14.28
CA ASN A 131 -5.41 -24.09 -13.57
C ASN A 131 -5.15 -24.33 -12.07
N PRO A 132 -6.17 -24.12 -11.21
CA PRO A 132 -6.37 -24.97 -10.05
C PRO A 132 -6.99 -26.31 -10.49
N SER A 133 -6.33 -27.42 -10.18
CA SER A 133 -7.01 -28.70 -10.00
C SER A 133 -7.87 -28.58 -8.74
N VAL A 134 -9.20 -28.54 -8.93
CA VAL A 134 -10.18 -28.74 -7.88
C VAL A 134 -10.87 -30.07 -8.11
N ASP A 135 -11.06 -30.76 -7.00
CA ASP A 135 -11.60 -32.10 -6.85
C ASP A 135 -12.97 -32.30 -7.51
N GLU A 136 -13.21 -33.58 -7.79
CA GLU A 136 -14.34 -34.21 -8.43
C GLU A 136 -15.69 -33.79 -7.83
N VAL A 137 -16.60 -33.32 -8.69
CA VAL A 137 -18.04 -33.33 -8.44
C VAL A 137 -18.56 -34.64 -9.02
N GLU A 138 -19.03 -35.55 -8.18
CA GLU A 138 -19.69 -36.78 -8.62
C GLU A 138 -21.00 -36.43 -9.36
N VAL A 139 -21.05 -36.83 -10.63
CA VAL A 139 -22.23 -36.87 -11.49
C VAL A 139 -22.59 -38.33 -11.68
N ASP A 140 -23.89 -38.66 -11.68
CA ASP A 140 -24.34 -40.02 -12.01
C ASP A 140 -24.14 -40.33 -13.51
N GLU A 141 -24.20 -41.63 -13.86
CA GLU A 141 -23.88 -42.13 -15.21
C GLU A 141 -24.82 -41.62 -16.32
N ASP A 142 -25.90 -40.91 -15.97
CA ASP A 142 -26.85 -40.32 -16.92
C ASP A 142 -26.81 -38.78 -16.94
N GLY A 143 -25.92 -38.15 -16.17
CA GLY A 143 -25.60 -36.72 -16.29
C GLY A 143 -26.66 -35.75 -15.76
N ASN A 144 -27.44 -36.14 -14.75
CA ASN A 144 -28.43 -35.25 -14.14
C ASN A 144 -27.98 -34.71 -12.78
N PHE A 145 -28.29 -33.43 -12.55
CA PHE A 145 -28.05 -32.74 -11.29
C PHE A 145 -29.16 -33.08 -10.29
N VAL A 146 -28.83 -33.80 -9.21
CA VAL A 146 -29.80 -34.14 -8.16
C VAL A 146 -29.86 -33.01 -7.14
N GLY A 147 -30.95 -32.25 -7.16
CA GLY A 147 -31.33 -31.33 -6.09
C GLY A 147 -32.73 -31.68 -5.57
N GLU A 148 -32.90 -31.70 -4.25
CA GLU A 148 -34.23 -31.68 -3.63
C GLU A 148 -34.35 -30.58 -2.55
N THR A 149 -35.47 -29.87 -2.71
CA THR A 149 -36.22 -28.86 -1.92
C THR A 149 -36.64 -29.37 -0.53
N GLU A 150 -37.20 -28.65 0.45
CA GLU A 150 -37.64 -27.29 0.81
C GLU A 150 -37.95 -27.38 2.34
N GLU A 151 -37.98 -26.26 3.09
CA GLU A 151 -39.04 -25.90 4.08
C GLU A 151 -38.56 -24.86 5.11
N GLY A 152 -39.49 -23.94 5.42
CA GLY A 152 -39.19 -22.62 5.95
C GLY A 152 -39.03 -22.49 7.46
N PHE A 153 -38.47 -21.34 7.85
CA PHE A 153 -38.66 -20.76 9.17
C PHE A 153 -38.71 -19.24 9.04
N GLU A 154 -39.91 -18.66 9.12
CA GLU A 154 -40.08 -17.24 9.40
C GLU A 154 -39.58 -16.94 10.82
N ALA A 155 -38.68 -15.96 10.96
CA ALA A 155 -38.39 -15.33 12.23
C ALA A 155 -38.42 -13.80 12.09
N ARG A 156 -39.29 -13.19 12.90
CA ARG A 156 -39.58 -11.76 13.09
C ARG A 156 -38.34 -10.91 13.40
N PRO A 157 -38.39 -9.58 13.13
CA PRO A 157 -37.24 -8.70 13.30
C PRO A 157 -36.95 -8.48 14.78
N ALA A 158 -35.74 -8.85 15.20
CA ALA A 158 -35.22 -8.50 16.52
C ALA A 158 -34.37 -7.23 16.40
N SER A 159 -34.93 -6.12 16.88
CA SER A 159 -34.23 -4.90 17.25
C SER A 159 -33.07 -5.21 18.21
N LYS A 160 -31.86 -4.75 17.87
CA LYS A 160 -30.88 -4.13 18.79
C LYS A 160 -29.82 -3.43 17.94
N GLU A 161 -29.91 -2.11 17.92
CA GLU A 161 -28.79 -1.23 17.61
C GLU A 161 -27.68 -1.51 18.62
N GLU A 162 -26.77 -2.42 18.27
CA GLU A 162 -25.43 -2.42 18.85
C GLU A 162 -24.60 -1.56 17.91
N SER A 163 -24.17 -0.40 18.39
CA SER A 163 -23.38 0.57 17.65
C SER A 163 -22.02 -0.02 17.27
N GLN A 164 -21.98 -0.89 16.26
CA GLN A 164 -20.75 -1.43 15.70
C GLN A 164 -20.05 -0.29 14.97
N GLN A 165 -18.88 0.11 15.47
CA GLN A 165 -18.01 1.07 14.80
C GLN A 165 -17.72 0.57 13.37
N PRO A 166 -17.67 1.45 12.37
CA PRO A 166 -17.45 1.02 10.99
C PRO A 166 -16.10 0.30 10.87
N ALA A 167 -16.08 -0.81 10.13
CA ALA A 167 -14.83 -1.46 9.76
C ALA A 167 -14.00 -0.51 8.88
N VAL A 168 -12.74 -0.27 9.25
CA VAL A 168 -11.83 0.64 8.55
C VAL A 168 -10.54 -0.09 8.17
N TYR A 169 -10.01 0.22 7.00
CA TYR A 169 -8.71 -0.26 6.54
C TYR A 169 -7.66 0.85 6.63
N PRO A 170 -6.39 0.50 6.86
CA PRO A 170 -5.30 1.47 6.77
C PRO A 170 -5.17 1.97 5.32
N ILE A 171 -5.11 3.29 5.14
CA ILE A 171 -4.95 3.93 3.83
C ILE A 171 -3.54 3.77 3.26
N GLY A 172 -2.60 3.30 4.09
CA GLY A 172 -1.22 3.03 3.75
C GLY A 172 -0.46 2.49 4.94
N TRP A 173 0.82 2.19 4.75
CA TRP A 173 1.74 1.84 5.82
C TRP A 173 3.02 2.67 5.69
N ALA A 174 3.71 2.86 6.80
CA ALA A 174 4.97 3.59 6.86
C ALA A 174 6.02 2.75 7.60
N ARG A 175 7.31 2.99 7.31
CA ARG A 175 8.39 2.45 8.14
C ARG A 175 8.72 3.43 9.26
N VAL A 176 8.98 2.89 10.44
CA VAL A 176 9.46 3.65 11.60
C VAL A 176 10.73 3.00 12.12
N LEU A 177 11.78 3.78 12.29
CA LEU A 177 13.08 3.33 12.76
C LEU A 177 13.04 3.16 14.29
N THR A 178 13.67 2.10 14.79
CA THR A 178 13.66 1.74 16.23
C THR A 178 15.02 1.86 16.91
N GLY A 179 16.08 2.22 16.19
CA GLY A 179 17.43 2.26 16.79
C GLY A 179 18.60 2.29 15.80
N LYS A 180 19.78 1.94 16.30
CA LYS A 180 21.08 2.26 15.68
C LYS A 180 21.36 1.58 14.33
N ASP A 181 20.74 0.43 14.04
CA ASP A 181 21.07 -0.39 12.87
C ASP A 181 20.04 -0.29 11.75
N ASN A 182 19.91 0.90 11.18
CA ASN A 182 19.04 1.15 10.03
C ASN A 182 19.85 1.31 8.74
N CYS A 183 19.59 0.44 7.76
CA CYS A 183 20.26 0.57 6.47
C CYS A 183 19.73 1.80 5.71
N ALA A 184 20.56 2.37 4.83
CA ALA A 184 20.20 3.55 4.03
C ALA A 184 18.86 3.40 3.31
N PHE A 185 18.55 2.18 2.84
CA PHE A 185 17.27 1.88 2.22
C PHE A 185 16.10 2.03 3.20
N CYS A 186 16.16 1.43 4.39
CA CYS A 186 15.10 1.56 5.40
C CYS A 186 14.89 3.01 5.84
N ILE A 187 15.97 3.79 5.98
CA ILE A 187 15.89 5.22 6.32
C ILE A 187 15.17 6.01 5.22
N VAL A 188 15.50 5.74 3.95
CA VAL A 188 14.82 6.37 2.80
C VAL A 188 13.35 5.95 2.69
N LEU A 189 12.99 4.71 3.06
CA LEU A 189 11.58 4.31 3.07
C LEU A 189 10.82 4.93 4.26
N ALA A 190 11.47 5.08 5.41
CA ALA A 190 10.88 5.76 6.57
C ALA A 190 10.65 7.26 6.31
N SER A 191 11.56 7.92 5.60
CA SER A 191 11.44 9.35 5.24
C SER A 191 10.26 9.66 4.30
N ARG A 192 9.69 8.65 3.64
CA ARG A 192 8.55 8.84 2.73
C ARG A 192 7.21 8.91 3.47
N GLY A 193 7.12 8.44 4.72
CA GLY A 193 5.84 8.31 5.41
C GLY A 193 4.88 7.30 4.74
N PRO A 194 3.56 7.50 4.79
CA PRO A 194 2.54 6.53 4.34
C PRO A 194 2.35 6.47 2.81
N VAL A 195 3.43 6.53 2.03
CA VAL A 195 3.40 6.55 0.55
C VAL A 195 3.11 5.17 -0.04
N TYR A 196 3.04 4.11 0.78
CA TYR A 196 2.73 2.75 0.33
C TYR A 196 1.25 2.46 0.48
N SER A 197 0.45 3.21 -0.25
CA SER A 197 -0.99 3.05 -0.35
C SER A 197 -1.42 2.01 -1.39
N SER A 198 -0.45 1.35 -2.03
CA SER A 198 -0.66 0.21 -2.92
C SER A 198 0.60 -0.68 -2.99
N ARG A 199 0.43 -2.02 -3.01
CA ARG A 199 1.54 -3.00 -3.24
C ARG A 199 2.30 -2.75 -4.56
N HIS A 200 1.71 -2.01 -5.51
CA HIS A 200 2.30 -1.70 -6.82
C HIS A 200 3.12 -0.38 -6.83
N HIS A 201 2.83 0.61 -5.98
CA HIS A 201 3.78 1.72 -5.79
C HIS A 201 5.07 1.26 -5.09
N ALA A 202 5.00 0.13 -4.39
CA ALA A 202 6.15 -0.61 -3.90
C ALA A 202 7.00 -1.26 -5.03
N SER A 203 6.44 -1.51 -6.23
CA SER A 203 7.20 -2.01 -7.42
C SER A 203 7.57 -0.92 -8.44
N SER A 204 6.84 0.19 -8.53
CA SER A 204 6.92 1.06 -9.72
C SER A 204 7.86 2.27 -9.66
N THR A 205 8.39 2.63 -8.49
CA THR A 205 9.40 3.72 -8.35
C THR A 205 10.78 3.25 -7.88
N SER A 206 10.99 1.94 -7.81
CA SER A 206 12.32 1.35 -7.84
C SER A 206 12.42 0.62 -9.17
N SER A 207 13.55 0.75 -9.85
CA SER A 207 13.87 0.09 -11.11
C SER A 207 13.33 -1.34 -11.23
N LYS A 208 13.06 -1.81 -12.46
CA LYS A 208 12.80 -3.21 -12.83
C LYS A 208 13.94 -4.17 -12.40
N HIS A 209 14.19 -4.29 -11.11
CA HIS A 209 15.18 -5.17 -10.53
C HIS A 209 14.52 -5.92 -9.39
N TRP A 210 14.03 -7.09 -9.75
CA TRP A 210 13.97 -8.24 -8.87
C TRP A 210 15.38 -8.44 -8.29
N ASP A 211 15.48 -8.83 -7.01
CA ASP A 211 16.75 -9.42 -6.58
C ASP A 211 16.99 -10.75 -7.32
N LYS A 212 18.17 -11.35 -7.12
CA LYS A 212 18.60 -12.57 -7.83
C LYS A 212 17.67 -13.75 -7.53
N GLU A 213 16.83 -13.62 -6.50
CA GLU A 213 15.87 -14.59 -6.00
C GLU A 213 14.41 -14.20 -6.30
N GLY A 214 14.16 -13.21 -7.17
CA GLY A 214 12.79 -12.88 -7.60
C GLY A 214 11.95 -12.11 -6.56
N ARG A 215 12.56 -11.48 -5.55
CA ARG A 215 11.83 -10.70 -4.53
C ARG A 215 11.74 -9.22 -4.90
N GLN A 216 10.59 -8.63 -4.60
CA GLN A 216 10.29 -7.21 -4.83
C GLN A 216 11.02 -6.33 -3.80
N TRP A 217 11.89 -5.42 -4.28
CA TRP A 217 12.79 -4.58 -3.44
C TRP A 217 12.12 -3.83 -2.27
N ALA A 218 10.88 -3.36 -2.38
CA ALA A 218 10.22 -2.64 -1.29
C ALA A 218 9.87 -3.50 -0.06
N ASN A 219 9.81 -4.83 -0.24
CA ASN A 219 9.51 -5.80 0.81
C ASN A 219 10.79 -6.48 1.35
N SER A 220 11.96 -6.08 0.86
CA SER A 220 13.23 -6.65 1.29
C SER A 220 13.67 -6.04 2.62
N TYR A 221 13.98 -6.92 3.58
CA TYR A 221 14.59 -6.59 4.86
C TYR A 221 15.91 -7.35 4.96
N HIS A 222 16.99 -6.65 5.30
CA HIS A 222 18.21 -7.31 5.71
C HIS A 222 18.07 -7.84 7.14
N ASP A 223 18.90 -8.81 7.49
CA ASP A 223 18.85 -9.49 8.79
C ASP A 223 19.01 -8.54 9.97
N ASN A 224 19.74 -7.44 9.77
CA ASN A 224 20.07 -6.48 10.83
C ASN A 224 19.13 -5.25 10.86
N CYS A 225 18.14 -5.16 9.96
CA CYS A 225 17.24 -4.00 9.95
C CYS A 225 16.11 -4.20 10.97
N ASP A 226 16.01 -3.27 11.92
CA ASP A 226 15.09 -3.34 13.06
C ASP A 226 13.79 -2.52 12.87
N CYS A 227 13.72 -1.66 11.84
CA CYS A 227 12.54 -0.83 11.56
C CYS A 227 11.19 -1.58 11.61
N LEU A 228 10.18 -0.93 12.17
CA LEU A 228 8.79 -1.38 12.22
C LEU A 228 8.08 -0.99 10.93
N VAL A 229 6.95 -1.67 10.70
CA VAL A 229 5.94 -1.22 9.74
C VAL A 229 4.69 -0.87 10.54
N VAL A 230 4.21 0.36 10.38
CA VAL A 230 3.05 0.88 11.11
C VAL A 230 1.90 1.15 10.14
N PRO A 231 0.65 0.80 10.51
CA PRO A 231 -0.53 1.14 9.72
C PRO A 231 -0.80 2.64 9.81
N VAL A 232 -1.29 3.24 8.74
CA VAL A 232 -1.70 4.64 8.72
C VAL A 232 -3.15 4.75 8.30
N TYR A 233 -3.99 5.30 9.19
CA TYR A 233 -5.41 5.56 8.95
C TYR A 233 -5.69 7.05 8.70
N ASP A 234 -4.93 7.95 9.34
CA ASP A 234 -4.93 9.39 9.08
C ASP A 234 -3.53 9.84 8.64
N PRO A 235 -3.34 10.31 7.39
CA PRO A 235 -2.02 10.71 6.90
C PRO A 235 -1.49 11.97 7.60
N LYS A 236 -2.36 12.73 8.28
CA LYS A 236 -1.99 13.92 9.05
C LYS A 236 -1.65 13.59 10.50
N ASN A 237 -2.14 12.47 11.04
CA ASN A 237 -1.96 12.08 12.43
C ASN A 237 -1.68 10.58 12.56
N TRP A 238 -0.41 10.21 12.54
CA TRP A 238 0.02 8.81 12.66
C TRP A 238 1.35 8.73 13.42
N ALA A 239 1.57 7.61 14.11
CA ALA A 239 2.53 7.51 15.20
C ALA A 239 4.02 7.64 14.82
N GLY A 240 4.37 7.59 13.53
CA GLY A 240 5.75 7.82 13.06
C GLY A 240 5.95 9.13 12.29
N LYS A 241 4.96 10.02 12.26
CA LYS A 241 4.99 11.20 11.37
C LYS A 241 6.16 12.13 11.66
N ALA A 242 6.44 12.41 12.93
CA ALA A 242 7.54 13.32 13.29
C ALA A 242 8.90 12.77 12.85
N GLN A 243 9.11 11.46 13.00
CA GLN A 243 10.32 10.80 12.50
C GLN A 243 10.43 10.87 10.98
N ALA A 244 9.34 10.55 10.27
CA ALA A 244 9.31 10.62 8.82
C ALA A 244 9.60 12.04 8.29
N ASP A 245 8.99 13.06 8.90
CA ASP A 245 9.22 14.46 8.54
C ASP A 245 10.68 14.88 8.78
N ALA A 246 11.29 14.46 9.90
CA ALA A 246 12.69 14.74 10.21
C ALA A 246 13.64 14.07 9.21
N LEU A 247 13.42 12.78 8.94
CA LEU A 247 14.20 12.02 7.96
C LEU A 247 14.03 12.57 6.54
N TYR A 248 12.84 13.04 6.18
CA TYR A 248 12.57 13.66 4.88
C TYR A 248 13.41 14.91 4.66
N LYS A 249 13.52 15.77 5.68
CA LYS A 249 14.35 16.98 5.62
C LYS A 249 15.81 16.64 5.32
N VAL A 250 16.38 15.67 6.06
CA VAL A 250 17.78 15.26 5.84
C VAL A 250 17.95 14.61 4.46
N TYR A 251 17.05 13.73 4.07
CA TYR A 251 17.08 13.11 2.75
C TYR A 251 17.01 14.15 1.62
N GLU A 252 16.11 15.13 1.73
CA GLU A 252 15.94 16.17 0.73
C GLU A 252 17.17 17.09 0.67
N GLU A 253 17.75 17.46 1.82
CA GLU A 253 18.98 18.24 1.89
C GLU A 253 20.16 17.53 1.21
N VAL A 254 20.40 16.27 1.57
CA VAL A 254 21.48 15.46 1.00
C VAL A 254 21.30 15.26 -0.50
N THR A 255 20.08 14.96 -0.95
CA THR A 255 19.83 14.63 -2.36
C THR A 255 19.69 15.86 -3.27
N ARG A 256 19.29 17.02 -2.75
CA ARG A 256 19.24 18.27 -3.50
C ARG A 256 20.64 18.78 -3.86
N ASN A 257 21.61 18.56 -2.96
CA ASN A 257 22.99 19.01 -3.13
C ASN A 257 23.89 17.94 -3.78
N ALA A 258 23.37 16.74 -4.01
CA ALA A 258 24.16 15.64 -4.57
C ALA A 258 24.41 15.83 -6.08
N THR A 259 25.68 15.76 -6.46
CA THR A 259 26.12 15.78 -7.86
C THR A 259 26.85 14.49 -8.22
N ALA A 260 26.66 14.03 -9.46
CA ALA A 260 27.41 12.94 -10.05
C ALA A 260 28.07 13.44 -11.34
N GLY A 261 29.41 13.42 -11.40
CA GLY A 261 30.16 13.91 -12.57
C GLY A 261 29.91 15.40 -12.90
N GLY A 262 29.68 16.24 -11.88
CA GLY A 262 29.41 17.68 -12.07
C GLY A 262 27.98 18.04 -12.48
N LYS A 263 27.05 17.07 -12.52
CA LYS A 263 25.62 17.29 -12.80
C LYS A 263 24.75 16.93 -11.59
N ASN A 264 23.63 17.63 -11.42
CA ASN A 264 22.66 17.33 -10.38
C ASN A 264 22.02 15.95 -10.61
N ILE A 265 21.91 15.17 -9.54
CA ILE A 265 21.32 13.83 -9.59
C ILE A 265 19.79 13.93 -9.70
N THR A 266 19.22 13.34 -10.75
CA THR A 266 17.76 13.31 -10.98
C THR A 266 17.13 11.93 -10.82
N GLU A 267 17.93 10.86 -10.86
CA GLU A 267 17.47 9.46 -10.79
C GLU A 267 17.42 8.91 -9.35
N GLY A 268 16.46 8.00 -9.09
CA GLY A 268 16.21 7.45 -7.75
C GLY A 268 17.35 6.60 -7.16
N ASN A 269 18.01 5.78 -7.98
CA ASN A 269 19.12 4.93 -7.54
C ASN A 269 20.36 5.76 -7.17
N ASP A 270 20.64 6.81 -7.94
CA ASP A 270 21.74 7.71 -7.67
C ASP A 270 21.51 8.54 -6.41
N LYS A 271 20.25 8.93 -6.13
CA LYS A 271 19.87 9.55 -4.86
C LYS A 271 20.08 8.62 -3.67
N LEU A 272 19.68 7.35 -3.79
CA LEU A 272 19.92 6.35 -2.75
C LEU A 272 21.42 6.11 -2.53
N LYS A 273 22.22 6.10 -3.60
CA LYS A 273 23.68 5.97 -3.52
C LYS A 273 24.32 7.18 -2.84
N ALA A 274 23.91 8.40 -3.20
CA ALA A 274 24.37 9.63 -2.57
C ALA A 274 24.05 9.64 -1.07
N PHE A 275 22.82 9.27 -0.71
CA PHE A 275 22.41 9.17 0.69
C PHE A 275 23.16 8.07 1.46
N SER A 276 23.42 6.92 0.81
CA SER A 276 24.23 5.85 1.40
C SER A 276 25.69 6.28 1.66
N ASN A 277 26.25 7.12 0.79
CA ASN A 277 27.59 7.68 1.00
C ASN A 277 27.60 8.67 2.17
N TYR A 278 26.60 9.56 2.24
CA TYR A 278 26.43 10.49 3.36
C TYR A 278 26.40 9.75 4.71
N LEU A 279 25.61 8.69 4.83
CA LEU A 279 25.56 7.89 6.06
C LEU A 279 26.89 7.20 6.38
N ARG A 280 27.65 6.78 5.36
CA ARG A 280 28.99 6.21 5.55
C ARG A 280 29.97 7.25 6.07
N ASP A 281 29.90 8.47 5.56
CA ASP A 281 30.80 9.55 5.95
C ASP A 281 30.48 10.06 7.35
N LEU A 282 29.20 10.17 7.73
CA LEU A 282 28.79 10.39 9.13
C LEU A 282 29.43 9.35 10.06
N LYS A 283 29.34 8.06 9.72
CA LYS A 283 29.89 6.98 10.53
C LYS A 283 31.42 7.04 10.63
N LYS A 284 32.13 7.45 9.56
CA LYS A 284 33.59 7.66 9.60
C LYS A 284 33.97 8.80 10.54
N ASP A 285 33.14 9.84 10.59
CA ASP A 285 33.33 11.00 11.46
C ASP A 285 32.89 10.72 12.92
N GLY A 286 32.50 9.49 13.24
CA GLY A 286 32.00 9.12 14.57
C GLY A 286 30.62 9.69 14.90
N LYS A 287 29.87 10.11 13.88
CA LYS A 287 28.52 10.67 13.99
C LYS A 287 27.46 9.66 13.56
N GLU A 288 26.27 9.80 14.12
CA GLU A 288 25.07 9.05 13.73
C GLU A 288 24.03 10.02 13.14
N LEU A 289 23.07 9.46 12.38
CA LEU A 289 21.97 10.25 11.86
C LEU A 289 21.02 10.62 13.02
N GLU A 290 20.73 11.91 13.18
CA GLU A 290 19.81 12.39 14.21
C GLU A 290 18.36 12.40 13.69
N TYR A 291 17.46 11.79 14.46
CA TYR A 291 16.01 11.79 14.25
C TYR A 291 15.33 11.46 15.58
N PRO A 292 14.05 11.85 15.77
CA PRO A 292 13.33 11.56 17.00
C PRO A 292 13.27 10.06 17.29
N ALA A 293 13.66 9.67 18.50
CA ALA A 293 13.59 8.30 19.00
C ALA A 293 12.12 7.87 19.22
N LEU A 294 11.85 6.57 19.31
CA LEU A 294 10.47 6.06 19.43
C LEU A 294 9.75 6.66 20.64
N GLU A 295 10.45 6.80 21.76
CA GLU A 295 9.95 7.31 23.02
C GLU A 295 9.54 8.79 22.90
N GLU A 296 10.25 9.55 22.07
CA GLU A 296 9.99 10.97 21.81
C GLU A 296 8.79 11.20 20.88
N LEU A 297 8.46 10.23 20.02
CA LEU A 297 7.38 10.36 19.04
C LEU A 297 6.01 10.54 19.70
N ASP A 298 5.80 9.86 20.81
CA ASP A 298 4.56 9.88 21.53
C ASP A 298 4.34 11.20 22.27
N GLU A 299 5.41 11.79 22.82
CA GLU A 299 5.37 13.14 23.40
C GLU A 299 5.04 14.17 22.32
N ILE A 300 5.72 14.10 21.16
CA ILE A 300 5.47 14.99 20.02
C ILE A 300 4.02 14.86 19.53
N GLN A 301 3.49 13.63 19.47
CA GLN A 301 2.13 13.39 19.01
C GLN A 301 1.10 13.91 20.02
N SER A 302 1.32 13.71 21.34
CA SER A 302 0.43 14.19 22.39
C SER A 302 0.29 15.72 22.41
N VAL A 303 1.38 16.46 22.25
CA VAL A 303 1.38 17.93 22.10
C VAL A 303 0.61 18.37 20.84
N SER A 304 0.71 17.57 19.77
CA SER A 304 -0.03 17.82 18.53
C SER A 304 -1.53 17.51 18.63
N ASP A 305 -1.93 16.65 19.57
CA ASP A 305 -3.33 16.25 19.81
C ASP A 305 -4.02 17.21 20.79
N GLU A 306 -3.35 17.69 21.85
CA GLU A 306 -3.90 18.69 22.79
C GLU A 306 -4.27 20.02 22.12
N THR A 307 -3.62 20.34 21.00
CA THR A 307 -3.87 21.56 20.23
C THR A 307 -4.98 21.39 19.17
N LYS A 308 -5.57 20.19 19.02
CA LYS A 308 -6.56 19.89 17.97
C LYS A 308 -7.94 19.59 18.55
N LYS A 309 -8.97 20.20 17.95
CA LYS A 309 -10.35 19.68 18.04
C LYS A 309 -10.43 18.34 17.30
N PRO A 310 -11.24 17.37 17.78
CA PRO A 310 -11.36 16.06 17.16
C PRO A 310 -11.87 16.21 15.72
N THR A 311 -10.99 16.03 14.74
CA THR A 311 -11.39 15.90 13.35
C THR A 311 -11.84 14.46 13.14
N LYS A 312 -13.16 14.24 13.13
CA LYS A 312 -13.74 13.02 12.57
C LYS A 312 -13.20 12.85 11.15
N THR A 313 -12.44 11.79 10.90
CA THR A 313 -12.13 11.38 9.52
C THR A 313 -13.47 11.14 8.84
N PRO A 314 -13.83 11.91 7.80
CA PRO A 314 -15.13 11.75 7.17
C PRO A 314 -15.16 10.39 6.48
N VAL A 315 -16.14 9.57 6.85
CA VAL A 315 -16.62 8.48 5.99
C VAL A 315 -16.98 9.12 4.65
N LEU A 316 -16.39 8.63 3.54
CA LEU A 316 -16.70 9.14 2.22
C LEU A 316 -18.21 9.02 1.97
N LYS A 317 -18.82 10.09 1.47
CA LYS A 317 -20.22 10.07 1.01
C LYS A 317 -20.36 9.36 -0.33
N SER A 318 -19.30 9.33 -1.13
CA SER A 318 -19.24 8.67 -2.42
C SER A 318 -19.42 7.17 -2.27
N VAL A 319 -20.25 6.60 -3.14
CA VAL A 319 -20.58 5.16 -3.12
C VAL A 319 -19.52 4.41 -3.92
N ILE A 320 -18.91 3.42 -3.28
CA ILE A 320 -17.92 2.55 -3.89
C ILE A 320 -18.53 1.15 -3.94
N PRO A 321 -18.62 0.50 -5.11
CA PRO A 321 -19.15 -0.85 -5.21
C PRO A 321 -18.40 -1.82 -4.27
N PRO A 322 -19.09 -2.78 -3.63
CA PRO A 322 -18.44 -3.76 -2.77
C PRO A 322 -17.35 -4.52 -3.54
N GLY A 323 -16.11 -4.47 -3.04
CA GLY A 323 -14.96 -5.11 -3.67
C GLY A 323 -14.21 -4.25 -4.70
N GLU A 324 -14.77 -3.11 -5.12
CA GLU A 324 -14.10 -2.14 -5.99
C GLU A 324 -12.98 -1.44 -5.22
N LYS A 325 -11.81 -1.30 -5.85
CA LYS A 325 -10.58 -0.81 -5.21
C LYS A 325 -10.15 0.49 -5.85
N LEU A 326 -10.11 1.55 -5.05
CA LEU A 326 -9.66 2.86 -5.49
C LEU A 326 -8.16 3.06 -5.24
N GLU A 327 -7.50 3.66 -6.22
CA GLU A 327 -6.14 4.18 -6.07
C GLU A 327 -6.14 5.43 -5.17
N SER A 328 -5.00 5.75 -4.57
CA SER A 328 -4.93 6.80 -3.54
C SER A 328 -5.24 8.19 -4.07
N HIS A 329 -4.85 8.44 -5.32
CA HIS A 329 -5.17 9.69 -5.99
C HIS A 329 -6.68 9.78 -6.31
N GLU A 330 -7.38 8.64 -6.44
CA GLU A 330 -8.83 8.59 -6.61
C GLU A 330 -9.53 8.84 -5.27
N ILE A 331 -9.01 8.29 -4.17
CA ILE A 331 -9.49 8.60 -2.81
C ILE A 331 -9.26 10.08 -2.47
N GLU A 332 -8.09 10.63 -2.79
CA GLU A 332 -7.80 12.06 -2.60
C GLU A 332 -8.73 12.93 -3.46
N PHE A 333 -8.97 12.51 -4.70
CA PHE A 333 -9.96 13.14 -5.57
C PHE A 333 -11.35 13.12 -4.90
N LEU A 334 -11.86 11.96 -4.46
CA LEU A 334 -13.17 11.86 -3.81
C LEU A 334 -13.29 12.76 -2.57
N LYS A 335 -12.25 12.82 -1.73
CA LYS A 335 -12.22 13.73 -0.57
C LYS A 335 -12.35 15.19 -0.99
N ARG A 336 -11.62 15.61 -2.02
CA ARG A 336 -11.69 16.99 -2.55
C ARG A 336 -13.02 17.25 -3.26
N PHE A 337 -13.55 16.26 -3.96
CA PHE A 337 -14.80 16.32 -4.70
C PHE A 337 -16.00 16.49 -3.75
N GLU A 338 -16.03 15.72 -2.67
CA GLU A 338 -17.01 15.84 -1.59
C GLU A 338 -16.90 17.17 -0.82
N ALA A 339 -15.69 17.71 -0.69
CA ALA A 339 -15.49 19.04 -0.11
C ALA A 339 -16.13 20.16 -0.96
N HIS A 340 -16.34 19.93 -2.27
CA HIS A 340 -17.12 20.79 -3.16
C HIS A 340 -18.61 20.42 -3.22
N GLY A 341 -19.08 19.58 -2.28
CA GLY A 341 -20.46 19.11 -2.24
C GLY A 341 -20.84 18.23 -3.43
N GLN A 342 -19.85 17.59 -4.06
CA GLN A 342 -20.07 16.67 -5.18
C GLN A 342 -19.90 15.22 -4.71
N THR A 343 -20.62 14.30 -5.33
CA THR A 343 -20.64 12.89 -4.96
C THR A 343 -20.44 12.02 -6.18
N ALA A 344 -19.58 11.01 -6.05
CA ALA A 344 -19.36 10.00 -7.08
C ALA A 344 -20.01 8.68 -6.69
N HIS A 345 -20.70 8.02 -7.62
CA HIS A 345 -20.96 6.59 -7.52
C HIS A 345 -19.98 5.88 -8.45
N TRP A 346 -19.00 5.20 -7.89
CA TRP A 346 -17.94 4.57 -8.66
C TRP A 346 -18.48 3.44 -9.53
N ILE A 347 -17.99 3.35 -10.76
CA ILE A 347 -18.35 2.27 -11.68
C ILE A 347 -17.34 1.14 -11.46
N ALA A 348 -17.85 -0.07 -11.23
CA ALA A 348 -16.99 -1.21 -10.99
C ALA A 348 -16.21 -1.60 -12.27
N ASN A 349 -14.94 -1.94 -12.12
CA ASN A 349 -13.99 -2.12 -13.23
C ASN A 349 -14.12 -3.45 -14.00
N ASP A 350 -15.23 -4.15 -13.85
CA ASP A 350 -15.35 -5.61 -13.98
C ASP A 350 -16.40 -6.07 -14.98
N THR A 351 -16.69 -5.28 -16.03
CA THR A 351 -17.29 -5.89 -17.22
C THR A 351 -16.22 -6.65 -18.02
N VAL A 352 -15.83 -7.81 -17.50
CA VAL A 352 -15.07 -8.84 -18.23
C VAL A 352 -16.11 -9.74 -18.91
N LEU A 353 -16.23 -9.62 -20.24
CA LEU A 353 -17.05 -10.56 -21.00
C LEU A 353 -16.22 -11.84 -21.30
N PRO A 354 -16.76 -13.04 -21.02
CA PRO A 354 -16.12 -14.29 -21.39
C PRO A 354 -15.78 -14.32 -22.89
N GLY A 355 -14.52 -14.61 -23.23
CA GLY A 355 -14.02 -14.63 -24.62
C GLY A 355 -13.75 -13.27 -25.26
N VAL A 356 -13.92 -12.16 -24.53
CA VAL A 356 -13.75 -10.78 -25.02
C VAL A 356 -12.69 -9.99 -24.23
N GLY A 357 -12.57 -10.22 -22.91
CA GLY A 357 -11.65 -9.48 -22.03
C GLY A 357 -12.28 -8.22 -21.43
N LEU A 358 -11.45 -7.34 -20.85
CA LEU A 358 -11.91 -6.07 -20.23
C LEU A 358 -12.51 -5.12 -21.28
N ILE A 359 -13.69 -4.59 -20.97
CA ILE A 359 -14.33 -3.51 -21.74
C ILE A 359 -13.92 -2.15 -21.14
N PRO A 360 -13.65 -1.11 -21.96
CA PRO A 360 -13.36 0.23 -21.45
C PRO A 360 -14.53 0.79 -20.66
N ALA A 361 -14.38 0.96 -19.36
CA ALA A 361 -15.37 1.65 -18.53
C ALA A 361 -15.02 3.13 -18.36
N ASN A 362 -16.04 3.93 -18.01
CA ASN A 362 -15.84 5.23 -17.38
C ASN A 362 -15.69 5.00 -15.87
N ASP A 363 -15.09 5.95 -15.16
CA ASP A 363 -14.67 5.74 -13.77
C ASP A 363 -15.83 5.90 -12.76
N PHE A 364 -16.77 6.84 -12.97
CA PHE A 364 -17.88 7.05 -12.03
C PHE A 364 -19.12 7.74 -12.64
N HIS A 365 -20.27 7.58 -11.98
CA HIS A 365 -21.46 8.42 -12.14
C HIS A 365 -21.33 9.66 -11.24
N TRP A 366 -21.52 10.86 -11.80
CA TRP A 366 -21.54 12.10 -11.04
C TRP A 366 -22.98 12.47 -10.67
N VAL A 367 -23.30 12.35 -9.37
CA VAL A 367 -24.66 12.47 -8.84
C VAL A 367 -25.28 13.84 -9.12
N GLU A 368 -24.64 14.94 -8.70
CA GLU A 368 -25.24 16.28 -8.75
C GLU A 368 -25.34 16.84 -10.17
N LYS A 369 -24.49 16.38 -11.09
CA LYS A 369 -24.55 16.74 -12.51
C LYS A 369 -25.46 15.81 -13.33
N GLY A 370 -25.86 14.68 -12.76
CA GLY A 370 -26.60 13.64 -13.48
C GLY A 370 -25.79 12.99 -14.60
N TYR A 371 -24.47 13.13 -14.61
CA TYR A 371 -23.62 12.50 -15.62
C TYR A 371 -23.45 11.03 -15.29
N GLN A 372 -24.03 10.18 -16.12
CA GLN A 372 -23.98 8.73 -15.93
C GLN A 372 -22.58 8.16 -16.19
N PHE A 373 -21.75 8.83 -16.98
CA PHE A 373 -20.44 8.32 -17.36
C PHE A 373 -19.41 9.44 -17.33
N THR A 374 -18.54 9.42 -16.32
CA THR A 374 -17.49 10.42 -16.13
C THR A 374 -16.13 9.75 -16.01
N GLU A 375 -15.15 10.25 -16.74
CA GLU A 375 -13.76 9.82 -16.69
C GLU A 375 -12.94 10.74 -15.77
N LEU A 376 -12.22 10.14 -14.82
CA LEU A 376 -11.22 10.79 -13.99
C LEU A 376 -9.83 10.63 -14.62
N LYS A 377 -9.05 11.72 -14.62
CA LYS A 377 -7.60 11.64 -14.88
C LYS A 377 -6.83 12.51 -13.90
N THR A 378 -5.86 11.90 -13.23
CA THR A 378 -4.89 12.64 -12.39
C THR A 378 -3.65 13.01 -13.20
N SER A 379 -3.24 14.28 -13.16
CA SER A 379 -2.16 14.79 -14.02
C SER A 379 -1.36 15.95 -13.41
N LYS A 380 -0.13 16.12 -13.91
CA LYS A 380 0.62 17.37 -13.73
C LYS A 380 -0.07 18.50 -14.51
N ASN A 381 0.20 19.75 -14.13
CA ASN A 381 -0.32 20.96 -14.77
C ASN A 381 0.33 21.30 -16.14
N LYS A 382 0.39 20.32 -17.04
CA LYS A 382 0.95 20.48 -18.39
C LYS A 382 -0.07 20.08 -19.45
N TYR A 383 -0.43 21.03 -20.32
CA TYR A 383 -1.42 20.82 -21.38
C TYR A 383 -1.16 19.57 -22.21
N SER A 384 0.06 19.39 -22.71
CA SER A 384 0.39 18.24 -23.57
C SER A 384 0.10 16.90 -22.88
N THR A 385 0.36 16.80 -21.58
CA THR A 385 0.13 15.57 -20.81
C THR A 385 -1.36 15.31 -20.63
N ILE A 386 -2.13 16.36 -20.30
CA ILE A 386 -3.58 16.27 -20.12
C ILE A 386 -4.26 15.93 -21.45
N ALA A 387 -3.96 16.69 -22.51
CA ALA A 387 -4.55 16.51 -23.82
C ALA A 387 -4.26 15.13 -24.43
N THR A 388 -3.03 14.62 -24.27
CA THR A 388 -2.69 13.26 -24.72
C THR A 388 -3.54 12.22 -24.00
N ARG A 389 -3.70 12.32 -22.68
CA ARG A 389 -4.47 11.35 -21.89
C ARG A 389 -5.97 11.35 -22.22
N ILE A 390 -6.56 12.54 -22.40
CA ILE A 390 -7.96 12.63 -22.84
C ILE A 390 -8.11 12.01 -24.22
N ARG A 391 -7.26 12.40 -25.18
CA ARG A 391 -7.29 11.87 -26.54
C ARG A 391 -7.16 10.35 -26.55
N ASP A 392 -6.19 9.79 -25.83
CA ASP A 392 -5.95 8.35 -25.80
C ASP A 392 -7.14 7.59 -25.20
N ALA A 393 -7.74 8.11 -24.12
CA ALA A 393 -8.93 7.53 -23.54
C ALA A 393 -10.11 7.51 -24.53
N VAL A 394 -10.38 8.62 -25.21
CA VAL A 394 -11.47 8.73 -26.19
C VAL A 394 -11.23 7.84 -27.40
N VAL A 395 -10.03 7.92 -28.00
CA VAL A 395 -9.70 7.15 -29.21
C VAL A 395 -9.72 5.66 -28.91
N SER A 396 -9.05 5.24 -27.83
CA SER A 396 -8.99 3.81 -27.47
C SER A 396 -10.37 3.25 -27.14
N ALA A 397 -11.24 4.01 -26.48
CA ALA A 397 -12.60 3.57 -26.18
C ALA A 397 -13.46 3.46 -27.46
N ARG A 398 -13.30 4.38 -28.40
CA ARG A 398 -14.04 4.37 -29.68
C ARG A 398 -13.59 3.24 -30.61
N THR A 399 -12.30 2.93 -30.64
CA THR A 399 -11.73 1.90 -31.54
C THR A 399 -11.76 0.49 -30.95
N HIS A 400 -12.25 0.31 -29.72
CA HIS A 400 -12.39 -1.02 -29.14
C HIS A 400 -13.53 -1.79 -29.82
N LYS A 401 -13.46 -3.12 -29.76
CA LYS A 401 -14.48 -4.06 -30.24
C LYS A 401 -15.86 -3.78 -29.62
N HIS A 402 -15.89 -3.24 -28.41
CA HIS A 402 -17.08 -2.77 -27.71
C HIS A 402 -16.93 -1.27 -27.40
N PRO A 403 -17.35 -0.38 -28.32
CA PRO A 403 -17.12 1.05 -28.17
C PRO A 403 -17.89 1.65 -26.99
N VAL A 404 -17.21 2.48 -26.20
CA VAL A 404 -17.83 3.24 -25.10
C VAL A 404 -17.58 4.72 -25.32
N ALA A 405 -18.60 5.55 -25.10
CA ALA A 405 -18.49 6.99 -25.18
C ALA A 405 -17.80 7.52 -23.92
N LYS A 406 -16.70 8.26 -24.11
CA LYS A 406 -16.02 9.02 -23.05
C LYS A 406 -16.20 10.50 -23.33
N GLU A 407 -17.20 11.11 -22.70
CA GLU A 407 -17.65 12.46 -23.07
C GLU A 407 -17.45 13.50 -21.96
N HIS A 408 -17.47 13.07 -20.70
CA HIS A 408 -17.35 13.93 -19.53
C HIS A 408 -16.06 13.61 -18.79
N PHE A 409 -15.19 14.61 -18.62
CA PHE A 409 -13.90 14.43 -17.96
C PHE A 409 -13.74 15.33 -16.74
N VAL A 410 -13.15 14.78 -15.68
CA VAL A 410 -12.59 15.52 -14.56
C VAL A 410 -11.07 15.32 -14.52
N ILE A 411 -10.32 16.41 -14.53
CA ILE A 411 -8.86 16.40 -14.42
C ILE A 411 -8.46 16.87 -13.02
N ASP A 412 -7.90 15.98 -12.21
CA ASP A 412 -7.31 16.35 -10.92
C ASP A 412 -5.82 16.70 -11.09
N LEU A 413 -5.47 17.95 -10.78
CA LEU A 413 -4.10 18.46 -10.80
C LEU A 413 -3.38 18.27 -9.46
N GLY A 414 -4.06 17.75 -8.43
CA GLY A 414 -3.55 17.63 -7.07
C GLY A 414 -3.09 18.99 -6.54
N HIS A 415 -1.89 19.03 -5.98
CA HIS A 415 -1.27 20.25 -5.44
C HIS A 415 -0.96 21.34 -6.48
N HIS A 416 -0.97 21.00 -7.78
CA HIS A 416 -0.61 21.96 -8.82
C HIS A 416 -1.71 23.02 -9.03
N LYS A 417 -1.30 24.22 -9.44
CA LYS A 417 -2.23 25.31 -9.81
C LYS A 417 -2.66 25.22 -11.27
N LEU A 418 -3.91 25.59 -11.54
CA LEU A 418 -4.41 25.90 -12.88
C LEU A 418 -4.03 27.34 -13.25
N SER A 419 -3.06 27.49 -14.14
CA SER A 419 -2.67 28.81 -14.65
C SER A 419 -3.62 29.29 -15.75
N ASP A 420 -3.73 30.61 -15.95
CA ASP A 420 -4.56 31.19 -17.02
C ASP A 420 -4.15 30.68 -18.40
N LYS A 421 -2.84 30.49 -18.61
CA LYS A 421 -2.31 29.88 -19.83
C LYS A 421 -2.84 28.46 -20.02
N LEU A 422 -2.78 27.62 -18.98
CA LEU A 422 -3.27 26.25 -19.06
C LEU A 422 -4.79 26.22 -19.27
N ARG A 423 -5.54 27.07 -18.55
CA ARG A 423 -6.99 27.22 -18.71
C ARG A 423 -7.35 27.55 -20.17
N TYR A 424 -6.69 28.54 -20.77
CA TYR A 424 -6.87 28.92 -22.17
C TYR A 424 -6.47 27.81 -23.16
N GLN A 425 -5.41 27.05 -22.85
CA GLN A 425 -5.03 25.92 -23.70
C GLN A 425 -6.08 24.80 -23.66
N LEU A 426 -6.63 24.51 -22.47
CA LEU A 426 -7.67 23.50 -22.28
C LEU A 426 -9.01 23.91 -22.89
N SER A 427 -9.38 25.20 -22.88
CA SER A 427 -10.59 25.66 -23.57
C SER A 427 -10.55 25.40 -25.07
N GLY A 428 -9.38 25.49 -25.69
CA GLY A 428 -9.16 25.14 -27.10
C GLY A 428 -8.93 23.64 -27.37
N TYR A 429 -9.24 22.74 -26.43
CA TYR A 429 -8.96 21.30 -26.59
C TYR A 429 -9.68 20.70 -27.82
N ASN A 430 -11.00 20.88 -27.93
CA ASN A 430 -11.80 20.30 -29.03
C ASN A 430 -11.40 20.85 -30.41
N LEU A 431 -11.00 22.12 -30.50
CA LEU A 431 -10.44 22.70 -31.73
C LEU A 431 -9.11 22.07 -32.14
N ARG A 432 -8.26 21.70 -31.15
CA ARG A 432 -6.93 21.12 -31.38
C ARG A 432 -6.95 19.60 -31.54
N LYS A 433 -8.02 18.94 -31.08
CA LYS A 433 -8.20 17.48 -31.03
C LYS A 433 -9.56 17.10 -31.59
N SER A 434 -9.78 17.43 -32.86
CA SER A 434 -11.04 17.16 -33.56
C SER A 434 -11.36 15.67 -33.64
N GLU A 435 -10.35 14.81 -33.58
CA GLU A 435 -10.51 13.35 -33.57
C GLU A 435 -11.01 12.78 -32.25
N ALA A 436 -10.96 13.56 -31.16
CA ALA A 436 -11.20 13.11 -29.79
C ALA A 436 -11.96 14.16 -28.96
N GLN A 437 -13.05 14.67 -29.55
CA GLN A 437 -13.89 15.69 -28.93
C GLN A 437 -14.63 15.15 -27.70
N ILE A 438 -14.78 16.01 -26.69
CA ILE A 438 -15.50 15.73 -25.44
C ILE A 438 -16.57 16.80 -25.20
N LYS A 439 -17.60 16.48 -24.40
CA LYS A 439 -18.72 17.38 -24.12
C LYS A 439 -18.45 18.30 -22.93
N SER A 440 -17.75 17.83 -21.90
CA SER A 440 -17.43 18.65 -20.73
C SER A 440 -16.05 18.33 -20.16
N LEU A 441 -15.37 19.38 -19.68
CA LEU A 441 -14.07 19.27 -19.04
C LEU A 441 -14.06 20.06 -17.73
N TRP A 442 -13.93 19.37 -16.61
CA TRP A 442 -13.80 19.95 -15.28
C TRP A 442 -12.36 19.81 -14.80
N VAL A 443 -11.87 20.81 -14.07
CA VAL A 443 -10.51 20.80 -13.53
C VAL A 443 -10.55 21.07 -12.04
N MET A 444 -10.00 20.12 -11.28
CA MET A 444 -9.73 20.26 -9.86
C MET A 444 -8.26 20.60 -9.66
N HIS A 445 -7.95 21.59 -8.83
CA HIS A 445 -6.58 22.07 -8.66
C HIS A 445 -6.31 22.65 -7.27
N SER A 446 -5.01 22.85 -6.99
CA SER A 446 -4.54 23.49 -5.76
C SER A 446 -5.03 22.80 -4.50
N ASP A 447 -4.86 21.47 -4.47
CA ASP A 447 -5.33 20.56 -3.43
C ASP A 447 -6.84 20.63 -3.20
N GLY A 448 -7.60 20.79 -4.29
CA GLY A 448 -9.05 20.90 -4.25
C GLY A 448 -9.55 22.26 -3.77
N LYS A 449 -8.71 23.29 -3.67
CA LYS A 449 -9.20 24.66 -3.39
C LYS A 449 -9.98 25.26 -4.57
N GLY A 450 -9.63 24.85 -5.78
CA GLY A 450 -10.35 25.24 -7.00
C GLY A 450 -10.95 24.03 -7.69
N PHE A 451 -12.20 24.17 -8.13
CA PHE A 451 -12.89 23.19 -8.94
C PHE A 451 -13.83 23.92 -9.90
N GLU A 452 -13.49 23.91 -11.19
CA GLU A 452 -14.20 24.71 -12.19
C GLU A 452 -14.33 24.00 -13.54
N GLU A 453 -15.39 24.33 -14.27
CA GLU A 453 -15.60 23.86 -15.63
C GLU A 453 -14.82 24.72 -16.62
N ILE A 454 -14.09 24.06 -17.51
CA ILE A 454 -13.45 24.70 -18.65
C ILE A 454 -14.47 24.78 -19.78
N LYS A 455 -14.81 25.99 -20.20
CA LYS A 455 -15.66 26.20 -21.38
C LYS A 455 -14.89 25.83 -22.64
N LEU A 456 -15.25 24.68 -23.21
CA LEU A 456 -14.67 24.17 -24.46
C LEU A 456 -15.17 25.01 -25.64
N GLN A 457 -14.25 25.34 -26.55
CA GLN A 457 -14.50 26.08 -27.79
C GLN A 457 -14.79 25.16 -28.97
#